data_AF-A0A5Q0CG93-F1
#
_entry.id   AF-A0A5Q0CG93-F1
#
_cell.length_a   1.000
_cell.length_b   1.000
_cell.length_c   1.000
_cell.angle_alpha   90.00
_cell.angle_beta   90.00
_cell.angle_gamma   90.00
#
_symmetry.space_group_name_H-M   'P 1'
#
loop_
_entity.id
_entity.type
_entity.pdbx_description
1 polymer ?
#
loop_
_entity_poly.entity_id
_entity_poly.type
_entity_poly.pdbx_seq_one_letter_code
_entity_poly.pdbx_strand_id
1 'polypeptide(L)' 'MPHDDLEFRLLSEAVQQWYRYYEVTPDEQCSSTLCNAAIDLFNRGYRTADDVATMLIGTYVGRWATRVNMPISSTIH' A
#
# COMPACT_ATOMS: atom_id res chain seq x y z
N MET A 1 -24.48 4.00 -11.37
CA MET A 1 -23.23 4.60 -11.87
C MET A 1 -22.09 3.74 -11.35
N PRO A 2 -21.45 2.89 -12.16
CA PRO A 2 -20.49 1.88 -11.69
C PRO A 2 -19.05 2.28 -12.08
N HIS A 3 -18.54 3.39 -11.53
CA HIS A 3 -17.13 3.76 -11.70
C HIS A 3 -16.30 3.36 -10.47
N ASP A 4 -16.91 3.41 -9.27
CA ASP A 4 -16.29 3.02 -8.00
C ASP A 4 -15.75 1.58 -7.97
N ASP A 5 -16.43 0.60 -8.58
CA ASP A 5 -16.00 -0.81 -8.50
C ASP A 5 -14.65 -1.07 -9.19
N LEU A 6 -14.40 -0.40 -10.32
CA LEU A 6 -13.15 -0.52 -11.06
C LEU A 6 -12.02 0.20 -10.33
N GLU A 7 -12.31 1.39 -9.82
CA GLU A 7 -11.39 2.18 -9.00
C GLU A 7 -11.02 1.41 -7.74
N PHE A 8 -12.00 0.89 -7.01
CA PHE A 8 -11.79 0.08 -5.81
C PHE A 8 -10.96 -1.16 -6.08
N ARG A 9 -11.20 -1.85 -7.20
CA ARG A 9 -10.41 -3.03 -7.60
C ARG A 9 -8.97 -2.66 -7.93
N LEU A 10 -8.76 -1.56 -8.65
CA LEU A 10 -7.43 -1.05 -8.99
C LEU A 10 -6.65 -0.66 -7.73
N LEU A 11 -7.28 0.11 -6.83
CA LEU A 11 -6.68 0.54 -5.56
C LEU A 11 -6.34 -0.68 -4.69
N SER A 12 -7.27 -1.63 -4.57
CA SER A 12 -7.08 -2.86 -3.79
C SER A 12 -5.95 -3.74 -4.35
N GLU A 13 -5.83 -3.82 -5.68
CA GLU A 13 -4.75 -4.57 -6.33
C GLU A 13 -3.40 -3.89 -6.11
N ALA A 14 -3.33 -2.56 -6.25
CA ALA A 14 -2.10 -1.81 -6.01
C ALA A 14 -1.60 -1.94 -4.57
N VAL A 15 -2.52 -1.88 -3.59
CA VAL A 15 -2.21 -2.07 -2.17
C VAL A 15 -1.71 -3.50 -1.90
N GLN A 16 -2.35 -4.52 -2.49
CA GLN A 16 -1.90 -5.91 -2.37
C GLN A 16 -0.51 -6.13 -2.98
N GLN A 17 -0.22 -5.53 -4.13
CA GLN A 17 1.10 -5.60 -4.74
C GLN A 17 2.16 -4.98 -3.84
N TRP A 18 1.86 -3.84 -3.21
CA TRP A 18 2.75 -3.22 -2.24
C TRP A 18 3.04 -4.14 -1.06
N TYR A 19 2.02 -4.75 -0.46
CA TYR A 19 2.21 -5.70 0.65
C TYR A 19 3.01 -6.93 0.24
N ARG A 20 2.75 -7.47 -0.96
CA ARG A 20 3.47 -8.62 -1.49
C ARG A 20 4.93 -8.30 -1.79
N TYR A 21 5.22 -7.09 -2.24
CA TYR A 21 6.59 -6.64 -2.52
C TYR A 21 7.42 -6.53 -1.23
N TYR A 22 6.84 -6.01 -0.15
CA TYR A 22 7.53 -5.87 1.13
C TYR A 22 7.38 -7.09 2.07
N GLU A 23 6.56 -8.07 1.69
CA GLU A 23 6.19 -9.23 2.51
C GLU A 23 5.69 -8.84 3.92
N VAL A 24 5.00 -7.69 4.01
CA VAL A 24 4.51 -7.13 5.27
C VAL A 24 3.08 -7.61 5.53
N THR A 25 2.79 -7.90 6.81
CA THR A 25 1.44 -8.23 7.25
C THR A 25 0.49 -7.04 7.05
N PRO A 26 -0.70 -7.24 6.47
CA PRO A 26 -1.67 -6.17 6.31
C PRO A 26 -2.03 -5.58 7.68
N ASP A 27 -1.80 -4.29 7.82
CA ASP A 27 -2.11 -3.50 9.01
C ASP A 27 -3.17 -2.46 8.65
N GLU A 28 -4.13 -2.20 9.53
CA GLU A 28 -5.25 -1.29 9.24
C GLU A 28 -4.76 0.15 9.00
N GLN A 29 -3.72 0.58 9.70
CA GLN A 29 -3.10 1.89 9.54
C GLN A 29 -2.32 1.99 8.21
N CYS A 30 -1.53 0.96 7.88
CA CYS A 30 -0.89 0.82 6.57
C CYS A 30 -1.93 0.89 5.46
N SER A 31 -2.99 0.09 5.56
CA SER A 31 -4.04 -0.06 4.55
C SER A 31 -4.77 1.26 4.33
N SER A 32 -5.13 1.98 5.40
CA SER A 32 -5.77 3.31 5.29
C SER A 32 -4.85 4.34 4.64
N THR A 33 -3.56 4.31 4.99
CA THR A 33 -2.57 5.25 4.40
C THR A 33 -2.35 4.97 2.92
N LEU A 34 -2.14 3.70 2.56
CA LEU A 34 -1.92 3.27 1.18
C LEU A 34 -3.18 3.50 0.32
N CYS A 35 -4.38 3.27 0.87
CA CYS A 35 -5.64 3.53 0.19
C CYS A 35 -5.81 5.03 -0.14
N ASN A 36 -5.60 5.91 0.85
CA ASN A 36 -5.67 7.36 0.61
C ASN A 36 -4.62 7.83 -0.41
N ALA A 37 -3.40 7.30 -0.34
CA ALA A 37 -2.35 7.63 -1.29
C ALA A 37 -2.67 7.14 -2.71
N ALA A 38 -3.23 5.94 -2.82
CA ALA A 38 -3.64 5.38 -4.09
C ALA A 38 -4.77 6.21 -4.75
N ILE A 39 -5.71 6.73 -3.94
CA ILE A 39 -6.75 7.65 -4.42
C ILE A 39 -6.14 8.97 -4.90
N ASP A 40 -5.17 9.55 -4.17
CA ASP A 40 -4.48 10.78 -4.60
C ASP A 40 -3.74 10.56 -5.93
N LEU A 41 -3.07 9.43 -6.08
CA LEU A 41 -2.42 9.03 -7.34
C LEU A 41 -3.44 8.88 -8.47
N PHE A 42 -4.58 8.24 -8.22
CA PHE A 42 -5.63 8.13 -9.23
C PHE A 42 -6.13 9.51 -9.70
N ASN A 43 -6.34 10.44 -8.77
CA ASN A 43 -6.73 11.82 -9.06
C ASN A 43 -5.64 12.60 -9.82
N ARG A 44 -4.36 12.26 -9.64
CA ARG A 44 -3.24 12.82 -10.44
C ARG A 44 -3.20 12.30 -11.88
N GLY A 45 -3.96 11.25 -12.20
CA GLY A 45 -4.05 10.69 -13.54
C GLY A 45 -3.48 9.28 -13.69
N TYR A 46 -3.03 8.64 -12.61
CA TYR A 46 -2.58 7.24 -12.65
C TYR A 46 -3.79 6.31 -12.73
N ARG A 47 -4.00 5.65 -13.88
CA ARG A 47 -5.19 4.81 -14.15
C ARG A 47 -4.91 3.31 -14.17
N THR A 48 -3.75 2.89 -13.69
CA THR A 48 -3.25 1.51 -13.73
C THR A 48 -2.81 1.08 -12.33
N ALA A 49 -3.19 -0.13 -11.92
CA ALA A 49 -2.81 -0.68 -10.62
C ALA A 49 -1.29 -0.80 -10.47
N ASP A 50 -0.59 -1.12 -11.56
CA ASP A 50 0.87 -1.25 -11.62
C ASP A 50 1.60 0.09 -11.40
N ASP A 51 1.16 1.18 -12.05
CA ASP A 51 1.71 2.52 -11.81
C ASP A 51 1.47 2.96 -10.37
N VAL A 52 0.24 2.77 -9.87
CA VAL A 52 -0.11 3.14 -8.50
C VAL A 52 0.73 2.32 -7.52
N ALA A 53 0.88 1.01 -7.73
CA ALA A 53 1.73 0.16 -6.90
C ALA A 53 3.19 0.61 -6.93
N THR A 54 3.74 0.88 -8.13
CA THR A 54 5.11 1.37 -8.30
C THR A 54 5.34 2.69 -7.58
N MET A 55 4.39 3.62 -7.68
CA MET A 55 4.42 4.89 -6.96
C MET A 55 4.32 4.70 -5.44
N LEU A 56 3.45 3.81 -4.97
CA LEU A 56 3.35 3.45 -3.56
C LEU A 56 4.67 2.82 -3.05
N ILE A 57 5.27 1.93 -3.83
CA ILE A 57 6.54 1.27 -3.51
C ILE A 57 7.63 2.33 -3.40
N GLY A 58 7.78 3.21 -4.40
CA GLY A 58 8.81 4.26 -4.39
C GLY A 58 8.60 5.33 -3.32
N THR A 59 7.35 5.68 -3.00
CA THR A 59 7.02 6.74 -2.02
C THR A 59 7.08 6.22 -0.57
N TYR A 60 6.59 5.00 -0.33
CA TYR A 60 6.41 4.45 1.01
C TYR A 60 7.49 3.43 1.43
N VAL A 61 8.49 3.15 0.58
CA VAL A 61 9.67 2.32 0.90
C VAL A 61 10.29 2.69 2.25
N GLY A 62 10.47 3.99 2.52
CA GLY A 62 11.21 4.47 3.69
C GLY A 62 10.41 4.57 4.98
N ARG A 63 9.08 4.74 4.93
CA ARG A 63 8.28 4.97 6.15
C ARG A 63 8.02 3.68 6.92
N TRP A 64 7.89 2.56 6.20
CA TRP A 64 7.49 1.28 6.76
C TRP A 64 8.64 0.28 6.86
N ALA A 65 9.61 0.29 5.93
CA ALA A 65 10.79 -0.57 6.01
C ALA A 65 11.58 -0.38 7.32
N THR A 66 11.67 0.85 7.83
CA THR A 66 12.32 1.12 9.13
C THR A 66 11.53 0.55 10.30
N ARG A 67 10.21 0.37 10.16
CA ARG A 67 9.33 -0.16 11.21
C ARG A 67 9.43 -1.70 11.30
N VAL A 68 9.79 -2.39 10.22
CA VAL A 68 9.91 -3.86 10.20
C VAL A 68 11.25 -4.38 10.75
N ASN A 69 12.30 -3.55 10.78
CA ASN A 69 13.62 -3.94 11.31
C ASN A 69 13.77 -3.73 12.84
N MET A 70 12.73 -3.28 13.55
CA MET A 70 12.79 -3.42 15.01
C MET A 70 12.49 -4.88 15.33
N PRO A 71 13.44 -5.63 15.93
CA PRO A 71 13.17 -7.00 16.32
C PRO A 71 11.96 -6.96 17.24
N ILE A 72 10.89 -7.65 16.86
CA ILE A 72 9.89 -8.13 17.83
C ILE A 72 10.60 -9.16 18.71
N SER A 73 11.55 -8.70 19.52
CA SER A 73 12.07 -9.47 20.64
C SER A 73 10.95 -9.45 21.68
N SER A 74 9.88 -10.21 21.41
CA SER A 74 9.04 -10.74 22.47
C SER A 74 9.95 -11.58 23.34
N THR A 75 10.48 -10.93 24.38
CA THR A 75 11.19 -11.62 25.45
C THR A 75 10.15 -12.53 26.10
N ILE A 76 10.32 -13.84 25.89
CA ILE A 76 9.63 -14.86 26.67
C ILE A 76 10.76 -15.51 27.46
N HIS A 77 10.94 -15.07 28.70
CA HIS A 77 11.75 -15.77 29.69
C HIS A 77 11.17 -15.54 31.08
#